data_AF-A0A1G4E6W2-F1
#
_entry.id   AF-A0A1G4E6W2-F1
#
_cell.length_a   1.000
_cell.length_b   1.000
_cell.length_c   1.000
_cell.angle_alpha   90.00
_cell.angle_beta   90.00
_cell.angle_gamma   90.00
#
_symmetry.space_group_name_H-M   'P 1'
#
loop_
_entity.id
_entity.type
_entity.pdbx_description
1 polymer ?
#
loop_
_entity_poly.entity_id
_entity_poly.type
_entity_poly.pdbx_seq_one_letter_code
_entity_poly.pdbx_strand_id
1 'polypeptide(L)'
;MRNTSYDVRNIYHTYKRVLDSWNPGSNFQTSEEFIFINQDLIKKHTDAFTIKHCLQAQHYLSNVEEKPEPQYLSNGCKFFLYWLYYDVLNRVSDYDKVLKIYEDVLREYIEGSSNDYFKNYIKSFSEQTIEKIIKLSEMYEYFYKFKEEDKKQGCNKCDNAEKCVSLYNENIKVCEKAKDYDFCYELDNLKESYDTYMKTNECCSSLPKTLKSYSVQNPAALIITPFSILLVISLFIFFLYKFTPFGSFFRKRKKKPQIIPDNLDYATHFPQHTSQRVNNYNNNKQYNISYLSSGQ
;
A
#
# COMPACT_ATOMS: atom_id res chain seq x y z
N MET A 1 -3.38 -1.39 -12.90
CA MET A 1 -3.39 -0.43 -11.77
C MET A 1 -4.13 -1.11 -10.63
N ARG A 2 -3.58 -1.11 -9.40
CA ARG A 2 -4.29 -1.68 -8.24
C ARG A 2 -5.45 -0.73 -7.90
N ASN A 3 -6.66 -1.27 -7.79
CA ASN A 3 -7.81 -0.50 -7.33
C ASN A 3 -7.78 -0.46 -5.79
N THR A 4 -7.84 0.73 -5.20
CA THR A 4 -7.88 0.90 -3.75
C THR A 4 -9.17 1.59 -3.31
N SER A 5 -9.51 1.46 -2.03
CA SER A 5 -10.63 2.20 -1.44
C SER A 5 -10.46 3.73 -1.55
N TYR A 6 -9.23 4.21 -1.76
CA TYR A 6 -8.88 5.63 -1.85
C TYR A 6 -8.49 6.11 -3.25
N ASP A 7 -8.61 5.30 -4.31
CA ASP A 7 -8.27 5.75 -5.67
C ASP A 7 -9.12 6.97 -6.03
N VAL A 8 -8.49 8.15 -6.01
CA VAL A 8 -9.10 9.45 -6.33
C VAL A 8 -8.41 10.18 -7.49
N ARG A 9 -7.40 9.57 -8.12
CA ARG A 9 -6.52 10.21 -9.10
C ARG A 9 -7.32 10.84 -10.24
N ASN A 10 -8.28 10.11 -10.82
CA ASN A 10 -9.08 10.61 -11.96
C ASN A 10 -10.44 11.20 -11.55
N ILE A 11 -10.68 11.36 -10.26
CA ILE A 11 -11.98 11.76 -9.75
C ILE A 11 -12.24 13.23 -10.05
N TYR A 12 -11.28 14.10 -9.71
CA TYR A 12 -11.52 15.54 -9.74
C TYR A 12 -12.00 16.02 -11.12
N HIS A 13 -11.24 15.83 -12.20
CA HIS A 13 -11.65 16.34 -13.52
C HIS A 13 -12.95 15.72 -14.07
N THR A 14 -13.14 14.41 -13.86
CA THR A 14 -14.27 13.69 -14.46
C THR A 14 -15.58 14.12 -13.81
N TYR A 15 -15.64 14.02 -12.48
CA TYR A 15 -16.87 14.26 -11.72
C TYR A 15 -17.11 15.73 -11.46
N LYS A 16 -16.05 16.55 -11.34
CA LYS A 16 -16.22 18.01 -11.30
C LYS A 16 -16.90 18.53 -12.56
N ARG A 17 -16.55 18.01 -13.74
CA ARG A 17 -17.24 18.40 -14.98
C ARG A 17 -18.72 17.99 -15.01
N VAL A 18 -19.07 16.86 -14.38
CA VAL A 18 -20.47 16.45 -14.22
C VAL A 18 -21.22 17.41 -13.30
N LEU A 19 -20.58 17.86 -12.22
CA LEU A 19 -21.15 18.86 -11.33
C LEU A 19 -21.26 20.25 -11.99
N ASP A 20 -20.20 20.70 -12.66
CA ASP A 20 -20.10 22.01 -13.31
C ASP A 20 -20.99 22.12 -14.56
N SER A 21 -21.45 20.99 -15.13
CA SER A 21 -22.45 21.00 -16.21
C SER A 21 -23.83 21.46 -15.74
N TRP A 22 -24.05 21.51 -14.43
CA TRP A 22 -25.25 22.08 -13.85
C TRP A 22 -25.30 23.59 -14.12
N ASN A 23 -26.28 24.02 -14.91
CA ASN A 23 -26.50 25.42 -15.22
C ASN A 23 -27.86 25.89 -14.63
N PRO A 24 -27.87 26.80 -13.66
CA PRO A 24 -29.12 27.34 -13.10
C PRO A 24 -29.88 28.26 -14.09
N GLY A 25 -29.27 28.64 -15.21
CA GLY A 25 -29.74 29.70 -16.12
C GLY A 25 -30.76 29.31 -17.19
N SER A 26 -31.23 28.07 -17.26
CA SER A 26 -32.29 27.67 -18.20
C SER A 26 -33.63 27.54 -17.48
N ASN A 27 -34.38 28.64 -17.31
CA ASN A 27 -35.81 28.67 -16.95
C ASN A 27 -36.32 27.46 -16.13
N PHE A 28 -35.67 27.14 -15.01
CA PHE A 28 -36.11 26.05 -14.15
C PHE A 28 -37.28 26.55 -13.29
N GLN A 29 -38.46 26.57 -13.88
CA GLN A 29 -39.67 26.19 -13.14
C GLN A 29 -39.62 24.68 -12.91
N THR A 30 -38.62 24.18 -12.18
CA THR A 30 -38.80 22.88 -11.51
C THR A 30 -39.87 23.12 -10.47
N SER A 31 -41.09 22.66 -10.76
CA SER A 31 -42.09 22.41 -9.72
C SER A 31 -41.37 21.68 -8.57
N GLU A 32 -41.63 22.07 -7.32
CA GLU A 32 -41.12 21.36 -6.13
C GLU A 32 -41.40 19.84 -6.22
N GLU A 33 -42.40 19.42 -7.01
CA GLU A 33 -42.73 18.02 -7.32
C GLU A 33 -41.62 17.21 -8.01
N PHE A 34 -40.62 17.83 -8.64
CA PHE A 34 -39.52 17.12 -9.31
C PHE A 34 -38.23 17.04 -8.49
N ILE A 35 -38.22 17.59 -7.27
CA ILE A 35 -37.05 17.54 -6.39
C ILE A 35 -37.15 16.28 -5.52
N PHE A 36 -36.28 15.31 -5.77
CA PHE A 36 -36.23 14.05 -5.01
C PHE A 36 -35.67 14.26 -3.61
N ILE A 37 -34.74 15.20 -3.45
CA ILE A 37 -34.02 15.42 -2.20
C ILE A 37 -34.79 16.42 -1.32
N ASN A 38 -35.45 15.90 -0.28
CA ASN A 38 -36.17 16.74 0.68
C ASN A 38 -35.20 17.55 1.56
N GLN A 39 -35.13 18.87 1.31
CA GLN A 39 -34.25 19.77 2.04
C GLN A 39 -34.52 19.79 3.55
N ASP A 40 -35.77 19.64 3.99
CA ASP A 40 -36.13 19.76 5.41
C ASP A 40 -35.62 18.59 6.25
N LEU A 41 -35.42 17.42 5.63
CA LEU A 41 -34.74 16.31 6.29
C LEU A 41 -33.25 16.61 6.49
N ILE A 42 -32.60 17.23 5.50
CA ILE A 42 -31.18 17.59 5.58
C ILE A 42 -30.94 18.78 6.53
N LYS A 43 -31.90 19.72 6.64
CA LYS A 43 -31.83 20.86 7.57
C LYS A 43 -31.71 20.44 9.03
N LYS A 44 -32.17 19.24 9.40
CA LYS A 44 -31.94 18.66 10.74
C LYS A 44 -30.46 18.57 11.09
N HIS A 45 -29.60 18.48 10.08
CA HIS A 45 -28.16 18.41 10.24
C HIS A 45 -27.49 19.77 10.04
N THR A 46 -27.97 20.60 9.11
CA THR A 46 -27.31 21.87 8.76
C THR A 46 -28.22 22.87 8.03
N ASP A 47 -28.11 24.16 8.36
CA ASP A 47 -28.76 25.23 7.60
C ASP A 47 -28.03 25.58 6.29
N ALA A 48 -26.78 25.13 6.14
CA ALA A 48 -25.97 25.40 4.94
C ALA A 48 -26.48 24.65 3.68
N PHE A 49 -27.28 23.60 3.86
CA PHE A 49 -27.83 22.82 2.76
C PHE A 49 -29.12 23.49 2.25
N THR A 50 -29.03 24.13 1.09
CA THR A 50 -30.10 24.95 0.49
C THR A 50 -30.83 24.17 -0.61
N ILE A 51 -31.98 24.67 -1.06
CA ILE A 51 -32.69 24.09 -2.22
C ILE A 51 -31.81 24.04 -3.49
N LYS A 52 -30.91 25.02 -3.65
CA LYS A 52 -29.91 25.03 -4.72
C LYS A 52 -29.00 23.80 -4.63
N HIS A 53 -28.58 23.44 -3.41
CA HIS A 53 -27.74 22.27 -3.16
C HIS A 53 -28.51 20.96 -3.42
N CYS A 54 -29.83 20.90 -3.13
CA CYS A 54 -30.67 19.76 -3.54
C CYS A 54 -30.63 19.57 -5.06
N LEU A 55 -30.86 20.64 -5.82
CA LEU A 55 -30.89 20.59 -7.29
C LEU A 55 -29.53 20.19 -7.87
N GLN A 56 -28.43 20.74 -7.33
CA GLN A 56 -27.07 20.35 -7.73
C GLN A 56 -26.78 18.88 -7.43
N ALA A 57 -27.15 18.42 -6.24
CA ALA A 57 -26.97 17.03 -5.85
C ALA A 57 -27.78 16.08 -6.75
N GLN A 58 -29.05 16.39 -7.01
CA GLN A 58 -29.90 15.60 -7.88
C GLN A 58 -29.36 15.53 -9.31
N HIS A 59 -28.99 16.68 -9.89
CA HIS A 59 -28.37 16.73 -11.22
C HIS A 59 -27.10 15.88 -11.27
N TYR A 60 -26.23 16.03 -10.27
CA TYR A 60 -24.99 15.27 -10.23
C TYR A 60 -25.25 13.77 -10.15
N LEU A 61 -26.10 13.32 -9.21
CA LEU A 61 -26.40 11.91 -9.00
C LEU A 61 -27.09 11.29 -10.23
N SER A 62 -28.00 12.02 -10.88
CA SER A 62 -28.68 11.55 -12.10
C SER A 62 -27.72 11.38 -13.27
N ASN A 63 -26.72 12.25 -13.40
CA ASN A 63 -25.71 12.10 -14.45
C ASN A 63 -24.69 10.98 -14.13
N VAL A 64 -24.40 10.76 -12.85
CA VAL A 64 -23.49 9.68 -12.44
C VAL A 64 -24.13 8.30 -12.64
N GLU A 65 -25.43 8.17 -12.36
CA GLU A 65 -26.14 6.89 -12.45
C GLU A 65 -26.36 6.39 -13.89
N GLU A 66 -26.26 7.26 -14.91
CA GLU A 66 -26.31 6.88 -16.32
C GLU A 66 -25.24 5.84 -16.70
N LYS A 67 -24.16 5.74 -15.90
CA LYS A 67 -23.09 4.77 -16.05
C LYS A 67 -23.01 3.90 -14.80
N PRO A 68 -23.82 2.83 -14.69
CA PRO A 68 -23.92 2.00 -13.49
C PRO A 68 -22.74 1.02 -13.33
N GLU A 69 -21.53 1.44 -13.70
CA GLU A 69 -20.30 0.67 -13.46
C GLU A 69 -19.87 0.85 -12.00
N PRO A 70 -19.63 -0.23 -11.22
CA PRO A 70 -19.35 -0.12 -9.79
C PRO A 70 -18.19 0.81 -9.42
N GLN A 71 -17.13 0.85 -10.23
CA GLN A 71 -16.00 1.75 -10.01
C GLN A 71 -16.39 3.21 -10.29
N TYR A 72 -17.18 3.45 -11.33
CA TYR A 72 -17.64 4.78 -11.69
C TYR A 72 -18.60 5.34 -10.63
N LEU A 73 -19.52 4.52 -10.13
CA LEU A 73 -20.41 4.91 -9.03
C LEU A 73 -19.65 5.17 -7.73
N SER A 74 -18.69 4.30 -7.39
CA SER A 74 -17.83 4.46 -6.20
C SER A 74 -17.06 5.78 -6.24
N ASN A 75 -16.40 6.06 -7.35
CA ASN A 75 -15.65 7.29 -7.54
C ASN A 75 -16.56 8.53 -7.58
N GLY A 76 -17.76 8.40 -8.16
CA GLY A 76 -18.77 9.45 -8.12
C GLY A 76 -19.24 9.77 -6.70
N CYS A 77 -19.40 8.75 -5.85
CA CYS A 77 -19.75 8.91 -4.44
C CYS A 77 -18.63 9.58 -3.64
N LYS A 78 -17.36 9.22 -3.87
CA LYS A 78 -16.20 9.87 -3.23
C LYS A 78 -16.12 11.36 -3.59
N PHE A 79 -16.34 11.71 -4.87
CA PHE A 79 -16.39 13.11 -5.28
C PHE A 79 -17.56 13.85 -4.65
N PHE A 80 -18.74 13.23 -4.64
CA PHE A 80 -19.94 13.83 -4.08
C PHE A 80 -19.76 14.19 -2.60
N LEU A 81 -19.17 13.27 -1.83
CA LEU A 81 -18.78 13.50 -0.45
C LEU A 81 -17.79 14.68 -0.32
N TYR A 82 -16.79 14.73 -1.19
CA TYR A 82 -15.81 15.83 -1.21
C TYR A 82 -16.48 17.19 -1.49
N TRP A 83 -17.37 17.24 -2.48
CA TRP A 83 -18.15 18.44 -2.80
C TRP A 83 -19.03 18.88 -1.62
N LEU A 84 -19.73 17.96 -0.97
CA LEU A 84 -20.52 18.25 0.23
C LEU A 84 -19.64 18.88 1.31
N TYR A 85 -18.51 18.25 1.63
CA TYR A 85 -17.58 18.74 2.64
C TYR A 85 -17.04 20.15 2.30
N TYR A 86 -16.56 20.33 1.07
CA TYR A 86 -15.80 21.50 0.68
C TYR A 86 -16.70 22.68 0.33
N ASP A 87 -17.63 22.49 -0.60
CA ASP A 87 -18.42 23.58 -1.21
C ASP A 87 -19.71 23.86 -0.44
N VAL A 88 -20.35 22.83 0.11
CA VAL A 88 -21.66 22.98 0.76
C VAL A 88 -21.51 23.25 2.27
N LEU A 89 -20.64 22.49 2.93
CA LEU A 89 -20.47 22.53 4.38
C LEU A 89 -19.27 23.39 4.82
N ASN A 90 -18.58 24.03 3.89
CA ASN A 90 -17.46 24.94 4.16
C ASN A 90 -16.42 24.33 5.12
N ARG A 91 -16.02 23.08 4.84
CA ARG A 91 -14.97 22.36 5.57
C ARG A 91 -15.21 22.17 7.07
N VAL A 92 -16.47 22.00 7.48
CA VAL A 92 -16.82 21.62 8.87
C VAL A 92 -16.01 20.40 9.31
N SER A 93 -15.41 20.46 10.49
CA SER A 93 -14.54 19.40 11.05
C SER A 93 -15.30 18.19 11.58
N ASP A 94 -16.62 18.27 11.71
CA ASP A 94 -17.48 17.18 12.16
C ASP A 94 -17.79 16.23 10.99
N TYR A 95 -16.95 15.20 10.81
CA TYR A 95 -17.09 14.22 9.74
C TYR A 95 -18.33 13.32 9.90
N ASP A 96 -18.78 13.08 11.13
CA ASP A 96 -20.03 12.35 11.39
C ASP A 96 -21.24 13.10 10.85
N LYS A 97 -21.24 14.43 10.98
CA LYS A 97 -22.27 15.28 10.38
C LYS A 97 -22.21 15.25 8.86
N VAL A 98 -21.02 15.29 8.26
CA VAL A 98 -20.86 15.15 6.80
C VAL A 98 -21.41 13.82 6.30
N LEU A 99 -21.12 12.72 7.02
CA LEU A 99 -21.64 11.38 6.73
C LEU A 99 -23.15 11.31 6.73
N LYS A 100 -23.79 11.81 7.79
CA LYS A 100 -25.25 11.79 7.90
C LYS A 100 -25.91 12.53 6.76
N ILE A 101 -25.38 13.69 6.39
CA ILE A 101 -25.89 14.48 5.24
C ILE A 101 -25.71 13.69 3.94
N TYR A 102 -24.54 13.10 3.71
CA TYR A 102 -24.29 12.26 2.54
C TYR A 102 -25.26 11.08 2.46
N GLU A 103 -25.45 10.36 3.57
CA GLU A 103 -26.36 9.21 3.69
C GLU A 103 -27.80 9.58 3.39
N ASP A 104 -28.28 10.69 3.97
CA ASP A 104 -29.66 11.13 3.81
C ASP A 104 -29.90 11.65 2.39
N VAL A 105 -28.98 12.42 1.81
CA VAL A 105 -29.11 12.87 0.41
C VAL A 105 -29.20 11.69 -0.55
N LEU A 106 -28.36 10.66 -0.36
CA LEU A 106 -28.43 9.46 -1.20
C LEU A 106 -29.75 8.69 -1.00
N ARG A 107 -30.24 8.58 0.23
CA ARG A 107 -31.50 7.89 0.53
C ARG A 107 -32.68 8.57 -0.17
N GLU A 108 -32.80 9.88 0.00
CA GLU A 108 -33.88 10.67 -0.64
C GLU A 108 -33.79 10.58 -2.17
N TYR A 109 -32.57 10.66 -2.72
CA TYR A 109 -32.36 10.52 -4.15
C TYR A 109 -32.80 9.14 -4.67
N ILE A 110 -32.42 8.05 -4.00
CA ILE A 110 -32.82 6.67 -4.36
C ILE A 110 -34.34 6.50 -4.30
N GLU A 111 -34.97 7.03 -3.24
CA GLU A 111 -36.42 6.95 -3.07
C GLU A 111 -37.15 7.73 -4.17
N GLY A 112 -36.72 8.97 -4.47
CA GLY A 112 -37.33 9.80 -5.49
C GLY A 112 -37.05 9.33 -6.92
N SER A 113 -35.86 8.81 -7.21
CA SER A 113 -35.50 8.30 -8.56
C SER A 113 -36.05 6.90 -8.83
N SER A 114 -36.47 6.17 -7.79
CA SER A 114 -36.85 4.76 -7.87
C SER A 114 -35.73 3.86 -8.45
N ASN A 115 -34.47 4.24 -8.26
CA ASN A 115 -33.28 3.51 -8.72
C ASN A 115 -32.35 3.16 -7.54
N ASP A 116 -31.91 1.92 -7.45
CA ASP A 116 -31.11 1.41 -6.33
C ASP A 116 -29.60 1.32 -6.60
N TYR A 117 -29.09 1.86 -7.71
CA TYR A 117 -27.64 1.83 -8.03
C TYR A 117 -26.75 2.38 -6.91
N PHE A 118 -27.21 3.40 -6.18
CA PHE A 118 -26.44 3.98 -5.07
C PHE A 118 -26.60 3.27 -3.72
N LYS A 119 -27.47 2.26 -3.63
CA LYS A 119 -27.83 1.60 -2.36
C LYS A 119 -26.62 1.03 -1.60
N ASN A 120 -25.66 0.48 -2.33
CA ASN A 120 -24.43 -0.08 -1.74
C ASN A 120 -23.43 0.99 -1.27
N TYR A 121 -23.67 2.27 -1.61
CA TYR A 121 -22.75 3.37 -1.31
C TYR A 121 -23.19 4.22 -0.13
N ILE A 122 -24.46 4.12 0.31
CA ILE A 122 -25.01 4.87 1.45
C ILE A 122 -24.06 4.77 2.66
N LYS A 123 -23.68 3.55 3.07
CA LYS A 123 -22.80 3.31 4.23
C LYS A 123 -21.40 2.84 3.84
N SER A 124 -20.90 3.33 2.71
CA SER A 124 -19.59 2.91 2.19
C SER A 124 -18.41 3.58 2.87
N PHE A 125 -18.65 4.62 3.67
CA PHE A 125 -17.61 5.42 4.30
C PHE A 125 -17.72 5.39 5.83
N SER A 126 -16.56 5.41 6.50
CA SER A 126 -16.45 5.64 7.94
C SER A 126 -15.76 6.99 8.20
N GLU A 127 -15.86 7.53 9.41
CA GLU A 127 -15.21 8.78 9.80
C GLU A 127 -13.72 8.81 9.41
N GLN A 128 -12.98 7.74 9.74
CA GLN A 128 -11.56 7.58 9.43
C GLN A 128 -11.28 7.48 7.92
N THR A 129 -12.21 6.89 7.16
CA THR A 129 -12.09 6.77 5.70
C THR A 129 -12.30 8.13 5.04
N ILE A 130 -13.24 8.93 5.56
CA ILE A 130 -13.61 10.23 4.99
C ILE A 130 -12.53 11.26 5.17
N GLU A 131 -11.96 11.35 6.36
CA GLU A 131 -10.84 12.25 6.62
C GLU A 131 -9.73 12.03 5.58
N LYS A 132 -9.41 10.76 5.30
CA LYS A 132 -8.39 10.37 4.33
C LYS A 132 -8.79 10.66 2.89
N ILE A 133 -10.03 10.36 2.50
CA ILE A 133 -10.56 10.68 1.16
C ILE A 133 -10.48 12.19 0.92
N ILE A 134 -10.95 13.00 1.88
CA ILE A 134 -10.94 14.46 1.79
C ILE A 134 -9.50 14.97 1.62
N LYS A 135 -8.57 14.53 2.48
CA LYS A 135 -7.17 14.97 2.38
C LYS A 135 -6.54 14.61 1.03
N LEU A 136 -6.78 13.40 0.52
CA LEU A 136 -6.32 13.00 -0.81
C LEU A 136 -6.95 13.86 -1.89
N SER A 137 -8.27 14.07 -1.85
CA SER A 137 -8.99 14.91 -2.81
C SER A 137 -8.47 16.36 -2.82
N GLU A 138 -8.23 16.97 -1.65
CA GLU A 138 -7.64 18.31 -1.55
C GLU A 138 -6.24 18.37 -2.17
N MET A 139 -5.38 17.38 -1.89
CA MET A 139 -4.04 17.32 -2.47
C MET A 139 -4.08 17.19 -3.99
N TYR A 140 -4.93 16.31 -4.53
CA TYR A 140 -5.09 16.16 -5.98
C TYR A 140 -5.66 17.43 -6.60
N GLU A 141 -6.62 18.11 -5.96
CA GLU A 141 -7.13 19.39 -6.44
C GLU A 141 -6.03 20.45 -6.53
N TYR A 142 -5.22 20.62 -5.48
CA TYR A 142 -4.08 21.54 -5.51
C TYR A 142 -3.07 21.17 -6.59
N PHE A 143 -2.76 19.87 -6.72
CA PHE A 143 -1.87 19.37 -7.78
C PHE A 143 -2.41 19.67 -9.19
N TYR A 144 -3.70 19.45 -9.43
CA TYR A 144 -4.31 19.72 -10.73
C TYR A 144 -4.39 21.21 -11.04
N LYS A 145 -4.76 22.04 -10.06
CA LYS A 145 -4.73 23.50 -10.21
C LYS A 145 -3.33 24.01 -10.54
N PHE A 146 -2.30 23.42 -9.92
CA PHE A 146 -0.91 23.68 -10.26
C PHE A 146 -0.59 23.24 -11.69
N LYS A 147 -0.97 22.02 -12.09
CA LYS A 147 -0.72 21.46 -13.43
C LYS A 147 -1.44 22.21 -14.56
N GLU A 148 -2.60 22.81 -14.28
CA GLU A 148 -3.35 23.66 -15.20
C GLU A 148 -2.64 25.00 -15.53
N GLU A 149 -1.32 25.09 -15.39
CA GLU A 149 -0.50 26.23 -15.81
C GLU A 149 -0.88 26.67 -17.23
N ASP A 150 -1.37 27.90 -17.34
CA ASP A 150 -1.57 28.54 -18.61
C ASP A 150 -0.18 28.94 -19.11
N LYS A 151 0.38 28.15 -20.05
CA LYS A 151 1.77 28.31 -20.55
C LYS A 151 2.10 29.73 -21.02
N LYS A 152 1.09 30.58 -21.20
CA LYS A 152 1.20 31.97 -21.63
C LYS A 152 1.47 32.97 -20.49
N GLN A 153 1.28 32.61 -19.22
CA GLN A 153 1.25 33.59 -18.11
C GLN A 153 2.35 33.43 -17.04
N GLY A 154 3.33 32.56 -17.29
CA GLY A 154 4.49 32.37 -16.39
C GLY A 154 4.18 31.57 -15.12
N CYS A 155 5.15 31.50 -14.21
CA CYS A 155 5.10 30.68 -12.99
C CYS A 155 4.22 31.32 -11.89
N ASN A 156 2.89 31.31 -12.06
CA ASN A 156 1.96 32.02 -11.17
C ASN A 156 1.12 31.11 -10.25
N LYS A 157 1.35 29.78 -10.24
CA LYS A 157 0.54 28.82 -9.46
C LYS A 157 1.33 28.06 -8.39
N CYS A 158 2.49 28.57 -7.97
CA CYS A 158 3.35 27.93 -6.97
C CYS A 158 2.64 27.73 -5.61
N ASP A 159 1.75 28.64 -5.21
CA ASP A 159 0.96 28.50 -3.98
C ASP A 159 0.14 27.21 -3.93
N ASN A 160 -0.38 26.74 -5.08
CA ASN A 160 -1.11 25.47 -5.14
C ASN A 160 -0.15 24.30 -4.95
N ALA A 161 1.01 24.35 -5.60
CA ALA A 161 2.02 23.33 -5.44
C ALA A 161 2.56 23.27 -4.00
N GLU A 162 2.83 24.41 -3.37
CA GLU A 162 3.22 24.51 -1.97
C GLU A 162 2.18 23.88 -1.03
N LYS A 163 0.89 24.17 -1.22
CA LYS A 163 -0.20 23.54 -0.45
C LYS A 163 -0.25 22.03 -0.65
N CYS A 164 -0.13 21.55 -1.89
CA CYS A 164 -0.06 20.12 -2.19
C CYS A 164 1.11 19.45 -1.47
N VAL A 165 2.31 20.03 -1.55
CA VAL A 165 3.53 19.48 -0.93
C VAL A 165 3.45 19.51 0.59
N SER A 166 2.90 20.58 1.18
CA SER A 166 2.72 20.68 2.64
C SER A 166 1.79 19.58 3.16
N LEU A 167 0.60 19.46 2.57
CA LEU A 167 -0.38 18.43 2.94
C LEU A 167 0.18 17.02 2.74
N TYR A 168 0.92 16.80 1.65
CA TYR A 168 1.60 15.53 1.41
C TYR A 168 2.57 15.18 2.54
N ASN A 169 3.45 16.12 2.89
CA ASN A 169 4.48 15.91 3.90
C ASN A 169 3.92 15.70 5.31
N GLU A 170 2.74 16.24 5.60
CA GLU A 170 2.01 15.98 6.84
C GLU A 170 1.44 14.56 6.86
N ASN A 171 0.81 14.14 5.75
CA ASN A 171 0.10 12.86 5.68
C ASN A 171 1.03 11.66 5.49
N ILE A 172 2.17 11.82 4.81
CA ILE A 172 3.14 10.74 4.61
C ILE A 172 3.78 10.28 5.93
N LYS A 173 3.84 11.15 6.95
CA LYS A 173 4.32 10.80 8.30
C LYS A 173 3.38 9.82 9.00
N VAL A 174 2.09 9.83 8.65
CA VAL A 174 1.09 8.91 9.19
C VAL A 174 1.35 7.50 8.68
N CYS A 175 1.86 7.36 7.45
CA CYS A 175 2.12 6.07 6.83
C CYS A 175 3.18 5.23 7.56
N GLU A 176 4.19 5.87 8.16
CA GLU A 176 5.20 5.17 8.97
C GLU A 176 4.61 4.54 10.25
N LYS A 177 3.45 5.03 10.71
CA LYS A 177 2.79 4.59 11.96
C LYS A 177 1.51 3.80 11.72
N ALA A 178 0.86 3.97 10.57
CA ALA A 178 -0.45 3.43 10.27
C ALA A 178 -0.38 2.11 9.49
N LYS A 179 -1.32 1.20 9.75
CA LYS A 179 -1.53 -0.03 8.96
C LYS A 179 -2.39 0.17 7.71
N ASP A 180 -2.74 1.42 7.38
CA ASP A 180 -3.56 1.74 6.22
C ASP A 180 -2.70 1.84 4.95
N TYR A 181 -2.33 0.67 4.44
CA TYR A 181 -1.49 0.55 3.26
C TYR A 181 -2.15 1.12 2.00
N ASP A 182 -3.47 1.14 1.92
CA ASP A 182 -4.18 1.65 0.74
C ASP A 182 -4.07 3.18 0.69
N PHE A 183 -4.22 3.88 1.81
CA PHE A 183 -4.01 5.34 1.87
C PHE A 183 -2.59 5.72 1.45
N CYS A 184 -1.61 5.00 1.96
CA CYS A 184 -0.20 5.26 1.68
C CYS A 184 0.20 4.91 0.24
N TYR A 185 -0.43 3.88 -0.33
CA TYR A 185 -0.31 3.57 -1.76
C TYR A 185 -0.82 4.73 -2.63
N GLU A 186 -1.93 5.37 -2.23
CA GLU A 186 -2.43 6.53 -2.97
C GLU A 186 -1.56 7.79 -2.82
N LEU A 187 -0.89 7.96 -1.68
CA LEU A 187 0.15 8.99 -1.54
C LEU A 187 1.32 8.70 -2.49
N ASP A 188 1.80 7.47 -2.58
CA ASP A 188 2.85 7.12 -3.55
C ASP A 188 2.39 7.35 -5.00
N ASN A 189 1.11 7.10 -5.31
CA ASN A 189 0.51 7.43 -6.61
C ASN A 189 0.50 8.94 -6.90
N LEU A 190 0.19 9.78 -5.90
CA LEU A 190 0.24 11.23 -6.05
C LEU A 190 1.68 11.71 -6.27
N LYS A 191 2.64 11.16 -5.49
CA LYS A 191 4.06 11.41 -5.66
C LYS A 191 4.54 11.09 -7.07
N GLU A 192 4.19 9.94 -7.61
CA GLU A 192 4.57 9.56 -8.98
C GLU A 192 4.09 10.61 -10.00
N SER A 193 2.85 11.07 -9.85
CA SER A 193 2.25 12.09 -10.71
C SER A 193 2.95 13.44 -10.57
N TYR A 194 3.22 13.86 -9.33
CA TYR A 194 3.91 15.10 -9.00
C TYR A 194 5.35 15.11 -9.53
N ASP A 195 6.13 14.09 -9.19
CA ASP A 195 7.52 13.96 -9.61
C ASP A 195 7.65 13.95 -11.14
N THR A 196 6.74 13.25 -11.82
CA THR A 196 6.73 13.20 -13.28
C THR A 196 6.49 14.58 -13.88
N TYR A 197 5.58 15.37 -13.29
CA TYR A 197 5.34 16.75 -13.73
C TYR A 197 6.53 17.67 -13.41
N MET A 198 7.11 17.54 -12.21
CA MET A 198 8.23 18.38 -11.77
C MET A 198 9.55 18.12 -12.51
N LYS A 199 9.72 16.96 -13.16
CA LYS A 199 10.88 16.66 -14.01
C LYS A 199 11.05 17.67 -15.15
N THR A 200 9.95 18.13 -15.73
CA THR A 200 9.96 19.05 -16.88
C THR A 200 9.49 20.45 -16.53
N ASN A 201 8.79 20.62 -15.40
CA ASN A 201 8.39 21.93 -14.91
C ASN A 201 9.63 22.68 -14.35
N GLU A 202 9.95 23.84 -14.92
CA GLU A 202 11.03 24.73 -14.46
C GLU A 202 10.53 25.82 -13.48
N CYS A 203 9.23 25.92 -13.29
CA CYS A 203 8.60 26.82 -12.34
C CYS A 203 8.81 26.37 -10.89
N CYS A 204 8.62 27.32 -9.97
CA CYS A 204 8.64 27.10 -8.53
C CYS A 204 9.94 26.41 -8.06
N SER A 205 11.09 27.02 -8.34
CA SER A 205 12.42 26.45 -8.06
C SER A 205 12.69 26.16 -6.57
N SER A 206 11.94 26.79 -5.66
CA SER A 206 11.96 26.50 -4.23
C SER A 206 11.34 25.15 -3.86
N LEU A 207 10.48 24.59 -4.72
CA LEU A 207 9.79 23.34 -4.44
C LEU A 207 10.65 22.12 -4.74
N PRO A 208 10.49 21.04 -3.95
CA PRO A 208 11.21 19.80 -4.21
C PRO A 208 10.77 19.21 -5.56
N LYS A 209 11.75 18.77 -6.35
CA LYS A 209 11.51 18.05 -7.62
C LYS A 209 10.98 16.62 -7.40
N THR A 210 11.11 16.10 -6.18
CA THR A 210 10.62 14.78 -5.80
C THR A 210 10.09 14.78 -4.39
N LEU A 211 8.98 14.08 -4.14
CA LEU A 211 8.43 13.88 -2.80
C LEU A 211 9.01 12.65 -2.09
N LYS A 212 8.92 12.57 -0.77
CA LYS A 212 9.35 11.37 -0.04
C LYS A 212 8.37 10.22 -0.32
N SER A 213 8.84 9.07 -0.77
CA SER A 213 7.97 7.88 -0.89
C SER A 213 7.73 7.26 0.47
N TYR A 214 6.55 6.66 0.65
CA TYR A 214 6.30 5.77 1.77
C TYR A 214 7.08 4.47 1.60
N SER A 215 7.00 3.86 0.39
CA SER A 215 7.62 2.59 0.01
C SER A 215 7.96 1.70 1.21
N VAL A 216 6.93 1.10 1.80
CA VAL A 216 7.15 -0.18 2.46
C VAL A 216 7.66 -1.10 1.37
N GLN A 217 8.92 -1.54 1.49
CA GLN A 217 9.40 -2.72 0.78
C GLN A 217 8.32 -3.78 1.01
N ASN A 218 7.53 -4.06 -0.03
CA ASN A 218 6.34 -4.89 0.00
C ASN A 218 6.62 -6.04 0.99
N PRO A 219 5.90 -6.21 2.11
CA PRO A 219 6.36 -7.08 3.18
C PRO A 219 6.60 -8.52 2.68
N ALA A 220 5.82 -8.93 1.66
CA ALA A 220 6.09 -10.13 0.90
C ALA A 220 7.44 -10.07 0.17
N ALA A 221 7.76 -9.02 -0.57
CA ALA A 221 9.09 -8.82 -1.16
C ALA A 221 10.22 -8.69 -0.12
N LEU A 222 10.02 -8.03 1.03
CA LEU A 222 11.02 -7.95 2.10
C LEU A 222 11.41 -9.34 2.63
N ILE A 223 10.43 -10.24 2.72
CA ILE A 223 10.61 -11.62 3.14
C ILE A 223 11.17 -12.44 1.97
N ILE A 224 10.53 -12.39 0.80
CA ILE A 224 10.85 -13.21 -0.37
C ILE A 224 12.24 -12.88 -0.93
N THR A 225 12.66 -11.62 -0.96
CA THR A 225 13.93 -11.19 -1.56
C THR A 225 15.14 -11.90 -0.94
N PRO A 226 15.35 -11.91 0.40
CA PRO A 226 16.45 -12.64 1.00
C PRO A 226 16.33 -14.16 0.78
N PHE A 227 15.12 -14.74 0.85
CA PHE A 227 14.93 -16.17 0.57
C PHE A 227 15.26 -16.55 -0.87
N SER A 228 14.84 -15.74 -1.85
CA SER A 228 15.16 -15.94 -3.27
C SER A 228 16.65 -15.79 -3.53
N ILE A 229 17.31 -14.79 -2.93
CA ILE A 229 18.77 -14.61 -3.05
C ILE A 229 19.51 -15.81 -2.44
N LEU A 230 19.11 -16.25 -1.24
CA LEU A 230 19.69 -17.43 -0.58
C LEU A 230 19.50 -18.71 -1.41
N LEU A 231 18.32 -18.91 -2.01
CA LEU A 231 18.03 -20.03 -2.91
C LEU A 231 18.93 -20.01 -4.14
N VAL A 232 19.06 -18.84 -4.79
CA VAL A 232 19.93 -18.68 -5.96
C VAL A 232 21.38 -18.99 -5.59
N ILE A 233 21.89 -18.43 -4.49
CA ILE A 233 23.25 -18.71 -4.00
C ILE A 233 23.45 -20.20 -3.72
N SER A 234 22.49 -20.83 -3.02
CA SER A 234 22.56 -22.27 -2.72
C SER A 234 22.60 -23.13 -3.99
N LEU A 235 21.79 -22.80 -5.00
CA LEU A 235 21.80 -23.49 -6.28
C LEU A 235 23.13 -23.27 -7.01
N PHE A 236 23.63 -22.02 -7.06
CA PHE A 236 24.93 -21.71 -7.65
C PHE A 236 26.08 -22.51 -7.00
N ILE A 237 26.13 -22.59 -5.67
CA ILE A 237 27.13 -23.39 -4.95
C ILE A 237 26.99 -24.88 -5.29
N PHE A 238 25.77 -25.41 -5.37
CA PHE A 238 25.52 -26.81 -5.76
C PHE A 238 26.02 -27.11 -7.19
N PHE A 239 25.75 -26.22 -8.13
CA PHE A 239 26.26 -26.33 -9.50
C PHE A 239 27.78 -26.25 -9.55
N LEU A 240 28.40 -25.32 -8.81
CA LEU A 240 29.86 -25.23 -8.72
C LEU A 240 30.46 -26.48 -8.09
N TYR A 241 29.86 -27.04 -7.04
CA TYR A 241 30.33 -28.27 -6.42
C TYR A 241 30.23 -29.49 -7.35
N LYS A 242 29.14 -29.60 -8.13
CA LYS A 242 28.91 -30.72 -9.05
C LYS A 242 29.71 -30.63 -10.35
N PHE A 243 29.89 -29.43 -10.89
CA PHE A 243 30.46 -29.22 -12.24
C PHE A 243 31.84 -28.58 -12.24
N THR A 244 32.36 -28.14 -11.09
CA THR A 244 33.75 -27.66 -10.98
C THR A 244 34.63 -28.77 -10.41
N PRO A 245 35.73 -29.18 -11.06
CA PRO A 245 36.51 -30.37 -10.70
C PRO A 245 37.44 -30.15 -9.48
N PHE A 246 37.00 -29.40 -8.48
CA PHE A 246 37.75 -29.23 -7.22
C PHE A 246 37.83 -30.52 -6.39
N GLY A 247 36.92 -31.48 -6.59
CA GLY A 247 37.02 -32.82 -6.03
C GLY A 247 38.30 -33.58 -6.44
N SER A 248 38.90 -33.22 -7.58
CA SER A 248 40.20 -33.76 -8.03
C SER A 248 41.41 -33.03 -7.42
N PHE A 249 41.23 -31.80 -6.94
CA PHE A 249 42.31 -30.96 -6.41
C PHE A 249 42.67 -31.34 -4.97
N PHE A 250 41.68 -31.69 -4.15
CA PHE A 250 41.90 -32.22 -2.80
C PHE A 250 42.36 -33.69 -2.76
N ARG A 251 42.43 -34.36 -3.93
CA ARG A 251 42.92 -35.74 -4.06
C ARG A 251 44.37 -35.84 -4.53
N LYS A 252 45.15 -34.75 -4.52
CA LYS A 252 46.59 -34.81 -4.82
C LYS A 252 47.44 -35.00 -3.56
N ARG A 253 47.90 -36.26 -3.40
CA ARG A 253 49.08 -36.75 -2.65
C ARG A 253 49.21 -36.36 -1.17
N LYS A 254 48.76 -37.25 -0.28
CA LYS A 254 49.55 -37.58 0.91
C LYS A 254 50.63 -38.60 0.51
N LYS A 255 51.81 -38.13 0.09
CA LYS A 255 53.00 -39.01 0.12
C LYS A 255 53.38 -39.20 1.59
N LYS A 256 53.38 -40.43 2.09
CA LYS A 256 54.02 -40.78 3.36
C LYS A 256 55.48 -40.32 3.31
N PRO A 257 56.02 -39.64 4.34
CA PRO A 257 57.47 -39.51 4.44
C PRO A 257 58.06 -40.91 4.62
N GLN A 258 59.00 -41.29 3.75
CA GLN A 258 59.89 -42.42 4.01
C GLN A 258 60.83 -41.97 5.12
N ILE A 259 60.69 -42.58 6.30
CA ILE A 259 61.68 -42.50 7.36
C ILE A 259 62.82 -43.44 6.92
N ILE A 260 64.01 -42.89 6.72
CA ILE A 260 65.25 -43.65 6.61
C ILE A 260 65.62 -44.05 8.05
N PRO A 261 65.72 -45.34 8.40
CA PRO A 261 66.24 -45.74 9.70
C PRO A 261 67.76 -45.74 9.63
N ASP A 262 68.39 -44.83 10.37
CA ASP A 262 69.81 -44.96 10.71
C ASP A 262 69.98 -46.18 11.63
N ASN A 263 70.89 -47.06 11.23
CA ASN A 263 71.34 -48.20 12.02
C ASN A 263 72.01 -47.69 13.29
N LEU A 264 71.53 -48.15 14.45
CA LEU A 264 72.38 -48.32 15.62
C LEU A 264 72.03 -49.64 16.30
N ASP A 265 72.99 -50.55 16.23
CA ASP A 265 73.09 -51.77 17.00
C ASP A 265 72.79 -51.51 18.48
N TYR A 266 71.95 -52.33 19.10
CA TYR A 266 72.29 -53.05 20.32
C TYR A 266 71.35 -54.26 20.47
N ALA A 267 71.97 -55.43 20.50
CA ALA A 267 71.35 -56.73 20.65
C ALA A 267 70.73 -56.92 22.04
N THR A 268 69.52 -57.49 22.15
CA THR A 268 69.18 -58.43 23.25
C THR A 268 67.94 -59.29 22.93
N HIS A 269 68.18 -60.57 22.65
CA HIS A 269 67.42 -61.79 22.97
C HIS A 269 65.88 -61.93 22.81
N PHE A 270 65.52 -62.87 21.91
CA PHE A 270 64.31 -63.73 21.81
C PHE A 270 63.97 -64.51 23.11
N PRO A 271 62.76 -65.13 23.32
CA PRO A 271 62.00 -65.84 22.28
C PRO A 271 60.45 -65.84 22.28
N GLN A 272 60.00 -66.28 21.11
CA GLN A 272 58.74 -66.87 20.64
C GLN A 272 57.77 -67.44 21.70
N HIS A 273 56.45 -67.30 21.47
CA HIS A 273 55.62 -68.41 21.02
C HIS A 273 54.19 -68.00 20.58
N THR A 274 53.77 -68.74 19.56
CA THR A 274 52.47 -68.88 18.89
C THR A 274 51.28 -69.23 19.78
N SER A 275 50.10 -68.71 19.46
CA SER A 275 48.79 -69.35 19.73
C SER A 275 47.69 -68.55 19.00
N GLN A 276 47.38 -68.88 17.76
CA GLN A 276 46.27 -69.74 17.32
C GLN A 276 44.89 -69.08 17.45
N ARG A 277 44.39 -68.68 16.28
CA ARG A 277 43.04 -68.21 16.01
C ARG A 277 42.05 -69.35 16.28
N VAL A 278 41.11 -69.16 17.20
CA VAL A 278 39.91 -70.00 17.32
C VAL A 278 38.68 -69.09 17.32
N ASN A 279 37.94 -69.15 16.22
CA ASN A 279 36.55 -68.73 16.15
C ASN A 279 35.70 -69.80 16.84
N ASN A 280 34.77 -69.42 17.72
CA ASN A 280 33.33 -69.72 17.58
C ASN A 280 32.52 -69.50 18.87
N TYR A 281 31.40 -68.79 18.67
CA TYR A 281 30.05 -68.95 19.24
C TYR A 281 29.76 -68.84 20.76
N ASN A 282 28.95 -67.83 21.07
CA ASN A 282 27.75 -67.80 21.93
C ASN A 282 27.78 -68.41 23.35
N ASN A 283 27.61 -67.55 24.36
CA ASN A 283 26.32 -67.38 25.06
C ASN A 283 26.43 -66.43 26.28
N ASN A 284 25.47 -65.51 26.37
CA ASN A 284 24.88 -64.89 27.57
C ASN A 284 25.69 -64.84 28.88
N LYS A 285 25.99 -63.62 29.37
CA LYS A 285 25.41 -63.13 30.64
C LYS A 285 25.67 -61.64 30.88
N GLN A 286 24.62 -61.01 31.39
CA GLN A 286 24.48 -59.61 31.75
C GLN A 286 24.96 -59.35 33.20
N TYR A 287 25.74 -58.28 33.32
CA TYR A 287 25.83 -57.30 34.42
C TYR A 287 26.62 -57.51 35.73
N ASN A 288 27.13 -56.33 36.12
CA ASN A 288 27.40 -55.76 37.44
C ASN A 288 28.74 -56.06 38.12
N ILE A 289 29.62 -55.04 38.12
CA ILE A 289 30.63 -54.88 39.15
C ILE A 289 30.45 -53.49 39.81
N SER A 290 30.57 -53.54 41.12
CA SER A 290 30.12 -52.69 42.22
C SER A 290 30.91 -51.41 42.48
N TYR A 291 30.23 -50.48 43.15
CA TYR A 291 30.74 -49.24 43.74
C TYR A 291 31.77 -49.46 44.86
N LEU A 292 32.67 -48.48 45.05
CA LEU A 292 33.26 -48.17 46.36
C LEU A 292 33.23 -46.66 46.62
N SER A 293 32.95 -46.36 47.88
CA SER A 293 32.53 -45.11 48.50
C SER A 293 33.64 -44.08 48.66
N SER A 294 33.23 -42.82 48.65
CA SER A 294 33.95 -41.64 49.13
C SER A 294 34.10 -41.63 50.66
N GLY A 295 35.12 -40.92 51.15
CA GLY A 295 35.10 -40.21 52.43
C GLY A 295 36.23 -40.51 53.42
N GLN A 296 37.27 -39.67 53.44
CA GLN A 296 37.56 -38.70 54.51
C GLN A 296 38.65 -37.72 54.07
#